data_AF-A0A4Q1KPH4-F1
#
_entry.id   AF-A0A4Q1KPH4-F1
#
_cell.length_a   1.000
_cell.length_b   1.000
_cell.length_c   1.000
_cell.angle_alpha   90.00
_cell.angle_beta   90.00
_cell.angle_gamma   90.00
#
_symmetry.space_group_name_H-M   'P 1'
#
loop_
_entity.id
_entity.type
_entity.pdbx_description
1 polymer ?
#
loop_
_entity_poly.entity_id
_entity_poly.type
_entity_poly.pdbx_seq_one_letter_code
_entity_poly.pdbx_strand_id
1 'polypeptide(L)'
;MELLNTYLTERIDTDNYKLTYYFPDNCDISFTQKDGVYSVEIKLQKGQTQPSSNYISDTINCTQYNGQIEIVFVQQIYDPTGNGWGDGTAIRPKMKILIDG
;
A
#
# COMPACT_ATOMS: atom_id res chain seq x y z
N MET A 1 8.56 5.30 -12.90
CA MET A 1 7.39 4.40 -12.77
C MET A 1 7.06 4.29 -11.30
N GLU A 2 5.77 4.34 -10.95
CA GLU A 2 5.27 4.24 -9.57
C GLU A 2 5.05 2.76 -9.21
N LEU A 3 5.28 2.35 -7.95
CA LEU A 3 5.03 0.97 -7.48
C LEU A 3 3.55 0.73 -7.16
N LEU A 4 2.76 1.79 -7.02
CA LEU A 4 1.32 1.73 -6.89
C LEU A 4 0.72 2.35 -8.15
N ASN A 5 -0.15 1.61 -8.84
CA ASN A 5 -0.81 2.11 -10.04
C ASN A 5 -2.24 2.56 -9.73
N THR A 6 -3.03 1.69 -9.10
CA THR A 6 -4.45 1.93 -8.81
C THR A 6 -4.82 1.29 -7.48
N TYR A 7 -5.83 1.84 -6.80
CA TYR A 7 -6.51 1.22 -5.68
C TYR A 7 -8.02 1.47 -5.79
N LEU A 8 -8.81 0.61 -5.18
CA LEU A 8 -10.27 0.62 -5.16
C LEU A 8 -10.74 0.35 -3.73
N THR A 9 -11.74 1.10 -3.29
CA THR A 9 -12.42 0.86 -2.01
C THR A 9 -13.89 0.56 -2.25
N GLU A 10 -14.37 -0.57 -1.73
CA GLU A 10 -15.77 -0.98 -1.79
C GLU A 10 -16.32 -1.10 -0.37
N ARG A 11 -17.44 -0.43 -0.09
CA ARG A 11 -18.14 -0.57 1.20
C ARG A 11 -18.83 -1.93 1.25
N ILE A 12 -18.52 -2.73 2.27
CA ILE A 12 -19.20 -4.01 2.53
C ILE A 12 -20.46 -3.75 3.38
N ASP A 13 -20.32 -2.98 4.46
CA ASP A 13 -21.42 -2.59 5.36
C ASP A 13 -21.09 -1.27 6.10
N THR A 14 -21.78 -1.00 7.21
CA THR A 14 -21.61 0.23 7.99
C THR A 14 -20.17 0.44 8.46
N ASP A 15 -19.46 -0.63 8.82
CA ASP A 15 -18.16 -0.60 9.51
C ASP A 15 -17.03 -1.32 8.74
N ASN A 16 -17.35 -1.99 7.62
CA ASN A 16 -16.42 -2.84 6.89
C ASN A 16 -16.24 -2.40 5.43
N TYR A 17 -14.98 -2.43 4.96
CA TYR A 17 -14.60 -2.06 3.60
C TYR A 17 -13.64 -3.08 3.00
N LYS A 18 -13.74 -3.31 1.69
CA LYS A 18 -12.70 -3.96 0.88
C LYS A 18 -11.78 -2.89 0.31
N LEU A 19 -10.48 -3.07 0.52
CA LEU A 19 -9.44 -2.34 -0.21
C LEU A 19 -8.79 -3.32 -1.19
N THR A 20 -8.87 -3.00 -2.48
CA THR A 20 -8.13 -3.70 -3.53
C THR A 20 -7.05 -2.76 -4.06
N TYR A 21 -5.80 -3.20 -4.13
CA TYR A 21 -4.68 -2.41 -4.65
C TYR A 21 -3.89 -3.18 -5.70
N TYR A 22 -3.37 -2.45 -6.70
CA TYR A 22 -2.64 -2.99 -7.84
C TYR A 22 -1.18 -2.57 -7.79
N PHE A 23 -0.27 -3.54 -7.88
CA PHE A 23 1.17 -3.35 -7.72
C PHE A 23 1.95 -4.28 -8.67
N PRO A 24 3.22 -3.96 -8.99
CA PRO A 24 4.06 -4.80 -9.82
C PRO A 24 4.33 -6.18 -9.21
N ASP A 25 4.36 -7.23 -10.03
CA ASP A 25 4.56 -8.62 -9.57
C ASP A 25 5.94 -8.89 -8.93
N ASN A 26 6.91 -8.01 -9.14
CA ASN A 26 8.25 -8.08 -8.55
C ASN A 26 8.40 -7.27 -7.24
N CYS A 27 7.29 -7.09 -6.52
CA CYS A 27 7.25 -6.38 -5.23
C CYS A 27 6.82 -7.30 -4.07
N ASP A 28 7.37 -7.04 -2.90
CA ASP A 28 6.91 -7.57 -1.63
C ASP A 28 5.88 -6.61 -1.00
N ILE A 29 4.83 -7.18 -0.43
CA ILE A 29 3.74 -6.46 0.21
C ILE A 29 3.69 -6.81 1.68
N SER A 30 3.51 -5.80 2.53
CA SER A 30 3.17 -6.01 3.92
C SER A 30 1.98 -5.13 4.32
N PHE A 31 1.09 -5.75 5.08
CA PHE A 31 -0.11 -5.12 5.60
C PHE A 31 -0.01 -5.01 7.12
N THR A 32 -0.35 -3.83 7.66
CA THR A 32 -0.44 -3.62 9.11
C THR A 32 -1.67 -2.80 9.46
N GLN A 33 -2.26 -3.12 10.61
CA GLN A 33 -3.36 -2.37 11.21
C GLN A 33 -2.94 -1.92 12.60
N LYS A 34 -2.99 -0.61 12.85
CA LYS A 34 -2.68 -0.05 14.17
C LYS A 34 -3.46 1.24 14.40
N ASP A 35 -4.10 1.36 15.56
CA ASP A 35 -4.82 2.58 15.98
C ASP A 35 -5.85 3.09 14.94
N GLY A 36 -6.54 2.18 14.24
CA GLY A 36 -7.52 2.53 13.19
C GLY A 36 -6.91 2.90 11.82
N VAL A 37 -5.59 2.84 11.69
CA VAL A 37 -4.88 3.09 10.43
C VAL A 37 -4.52 1.76 9.77
N TYR A 38 -4.92 1.62 8.51
CA TYR A 38 -4.59 0.51 7.63
C TYR A 38 -3.40 0.93 6.77
N SER A 39 -2.28 0.22 6.85
CA SER A 39 -1.07 0.55 6.09
C SER A 39 -0.68 -0.59 5.17
N VAL A 40 -0.47 -0.27 3.90
CA VAL A 40 0.04 -1.17 2.87
C VAL A 40 1.42 -0.65 2.45
N GLU A 41 2.45 -1.43 2.75
CA GLU A 41 3.81 -1.12 2.34
C GLU A 41 4.20 -2.01 1.15
N ILE A 42 4.68 -1.37 0.09
CA ILE A 42 5.08 -1.98 -1.18
C ILE A 42 6.57 -1.73 -1.39
N LYS A 43 7.34 -2.81 -1.53
CA LYS A 43 8.80 -2.76 -1.72
C LYS A 43 9.20 -3.55 -2.94
N LEU A 44 10.15 -3.03 -3.72
CA LEU A 44 10.81 -3.86 -4.73
C LEU A 44 11.51 -5.04 -4.06
N GLN A 45 11.37 -6.22 -4.66
CA GLN A 45 12.11 -7.40 -4.22
C GLN A 45 13.62 -7.16 -4.31
N LYS A 46 14.37 -7.84 -3.44
CA LYS A 46 15.83 -7.71 -3.40
C LYS A 46 16.46 -7.98 -4.77
N GLY A 47 17.27 -7.03 -5.26
CA GLY A 47 17.97 -7.12 -6.54
C GLY A 47 17.17 -6.60 -7.74
N GLN A 48 15.90 -6.21 -7.55
CA GLN A 48 15.10 -5.54 -8.58
C GLN A 48 15.39 -4.04 -8.55
N THR A 49 15.73 -3.46 -9.70
CA THR A 49 16.05 -2.04 -9.82
C THR A 49 14.87 -1.19 -10.30
N GLN A 50 13.83 -1.84 -10.84
CA GLN A 50 12.66 -1.15 -11.38
C GLN A 50 11.38 -1.96 -11.18
N PRO A 51 10.23 -1.28 -11.07
CA PRO A 51 8.91 -1.92 -11.12
C PRO A 51 8.75 -2.76 -12.40
N SER A 52 8.17 -3.94 -12.28
CA SER A 52 7.67 -4.71 -13.42
C SER A 52 6.55 -3.97 -14.15
N SER A 53 6.41 -4.21 -15.46
CA SER A 53 5.26 -3.75 -16.24
C SER A 53 4.01 -4.60 -16.00
N ASN A 54 4.17 -5.78 -15.39
CA ASN A 54 3.07 -6.67 -15.04
C ASN A 54 2.56 -6.32 -13.66
N TYR A 55 1.26 -6.01 -13.57
CA TYR A 55 0.60 -5.67 -12.33
C TYR A 55 -0.31 -6.80 -11.87
N ILE A 56 -0.24 -7.08 -10.58
CA ILE A 56 -1.14 -7.97 -9.86
C ILE A 56 -1.93 -7.17 -8.84
N SER A 57 -3.00 -7.78 -8.34
CA SER A 57 -3.87 -7.16 -7.34
C SER A 57 -3.94 -8.00 -6.09
N ASP A 58 -4.06 -7.33 -4.95
CA ASP A 58 -4.38 -7.98 -3.67
C ASP A 58 -5.54 -7.23 -3.01
N THR A 59 -6.29 -7.95 -2.17
CA THR A 59 -7.52 -7.45 -1.54
C THR A 59 -7.52 -7.75 -0.06
N ILE A 60 -7.72 -6.71 0.75
CA ILE A 60 -7.83 -6.81 2.20
C ILE A 60 -9.21 -6.35 2.67
N ASN A 61 -9.72 -7.03 3.70
CA ASN A 61 -10.92 -6.60 4.40
C ASN A 61 -10.50 -5.71 5.59
N CYS A 62 -10.91 -4.45 5.55
CA CYS A 62 -10.70 -3.49 6.62
C CYS A 62 -11.91 -3.51 7.55
N THR A 63 -11.75 -4.12 8.74
CA THR A 63 -12.86 -4.44 9.65
C THR A 63 -12.93 -3.59 10.92
N GLN A 64 -12.69 -2.28 10.87
CA GLN A 64 -12.72 -1.47 12.11
C GLN A 64 -12.96 0.05 11.96
N TYR A 65 -13.96 0.47 12.74
CA TYR A 65 -14.29 1.74 13.43
C TYR A 65 -14.95 2.91 12.68
N ASN A 66 -16.17 3.21 13.13
CA ASN A 66 -16.98 4.41 12.89
C ASN A 66 -16.13 5.68 12.68
N GLY A 67 -16.22 6.24 11.47
CA GLY A 67 -15.86 7.64 11.15
C GLY A 67 -14.52 7.88 10.45
N GLN A 68 -13.58 6.93 10.38
CA GLN A 68 -12.32 7.18 9.66
C GLN A 68 -11.51 5.92 9.35
N ILE A 69 -11.21 5.66 8.06
CA ILE A 69 -10.21 4.68 7.63
C ILE A 69 -9.07 5.43 6.95
N GLU A 70 -7.90 5.45 7.59
CA GLU A 70 -6.69 5.99 6.96
C GLU A 70 -5.94 4.86 6.25
N ILE A 71 -5.69 5.02 4.95
CA ILE A 71 -5.01 4.02 4.10
C ILE A 71 -3.67 4.59 3.66
N VAL A 72 -2.60 4.14 4.31
CA VAL A 72 -1.25 4.64 4.00
C VAL A 72 -0.57 3.70 3.03
N PHE A 73 -0.15 4.22 1.88
CA PHE A 73 0.75 3.53 0.98
C PHE A 73 2.18 3.99 1.21
N VAL A 74 3.08 3.04 1.43
CA VAL A 74 4.52 3.31 1.55
C VAL A 74 5.24 2.63 0.42
N GLN A 75 5.83 3.43 -0.47
CA GLN A 75 6.61 2.96 -1.61
C GLN A 75 8.10 3.16 -1.29
N GLN A 76 8.85 2.07 -1.15
CA GLN A 76 10.32 2.15 -1.04
C GLN A 76 10.96 2.07 -2.42
N ILE A 77 11.77 3.06 -2.79
CA ILE A 77 12.57 3.02 -4.02
C ILE A 77 13.84 2.20 -3.75
N TYR A 78 14.21 1.36 -4.72
CA TYR A 78 15.45 0.58 -4.64
C TYR A 78 16.67 1.50 -4.72
N ASP A 79 17.62 1.31 -3.80
CA ASP A 79 18.92 1.98 -3.84
C ASP A 79 20.05 0.98 -4.12
N PRO A 80 20.80 1.19 -5.20
CA PRO A 80 21.95 0.36 -5.52
C PRO A 80 23.18 0.62 -4.63
N THR A 81 23.18 1.63 -3.74
CA THR A 81 24.37 2.10 -3.03
C THR A 81 24.52 1.70 -1.56
N GLY A 82 23.49 1.18 -0.86
CA GLY A 82 23.61 0.96 0.59
C GLY A 82 22.76 -0.16 1.21
N ASN A 83 23.43 -1.14 1.83
CA ASN A 83 22.97 -1.90 3.02
C ASN A 83 21.52 -2.41 3.12
N GLY A 84 20.87 -2.75 2.00
CA GLY A 84 19.60 -3.51 2.00
C GLY A 84 18.35 -2.70 2.36
N TRP A 85 18.49 -1.38 2.48
CA TRP A 85 17.39 -0.43 2.58
C TRP A 85 17.62 0.60 1.47
N GLY A 86 16.56 1.03 0.78
CA GLY A 86 16.63 2.11 -0.21
C GLY A 86 17.40 3.34 0.30
N ASP A 87 17.66 4.33 -0.56
CA ASP A 87 18.51 5.53 -0.36
C ASP A 87 17.92 6.52 0.67
N GLY A 88 16.99 6.03 1.48
CA GLY A 88 16.15 6.80 2.38
C GLY A 88 14.99 7.49 1.65
N THR A 89 14.93 7.50 0.32
CA THR A 89 13.83 8.10 -0.45
C THR A 89 12.71 7.08 -0.64
N ALA A 90 11.88 6.95 0.39
CA ALA A 90 10.56 6.37 0.24
C ALA A 90 9.61 7.45 -0.26
N ILE A 91 8.94 7.22 -1.39
CA ILE A 91 7.72 7.98 -1.67
C ILE A 91 6.68 7.41 -0.72
N ARG A 92 6.14 8.24 0.17
CA ARG A 92 5.10 7.84 1.11
C ARG A 92 3.80 8.49 0.67
N PRO A 93 3.17 8.04 -0.44
CA PRO A 93 1.87 8.56 -0.80
C PRO A 93 0.88 8.21 0.31
N LYS A 94 0.62 9.17 1.19
CA LYS A 94 -0.36 9.05 2.26
C LYS A 94 -1.71 9.39 1.69
N MET A 95 -2.67 8.49 1.86
CA MET A 95 -4.06 8.76 1.54
C MET A 95 -4.91 8.65 2.79
N LYS A 96 -5.69 9.70 3.04
CA LYS A 96 -6.65 9.70 4.13
C LYS A 96 -8.05 9.64 3.52
N ILE A 97 -8.77 8.55 3.76
CA ILE A 97 -10.17 8.44 3.37
C ILE A 97 -10.99 8.77 4.62
N LEU A 98 -11.58 9.97 4.63
CA LEU A 98 -12.55 10.34 5.66
C LEU A 98 -13.88 9.68 5.30
N ILE A 99 -14.50 9.00 6.26
CA ILE A 99 -15.77 8.31 6.06
C ILE A 99 -16.81 9.02 6.92
N ASP A 100 -17.62 9.85 6.28
CA ASP A 100 -18.80 10.42 6.91
C ASP A 100 -19.90 9.35 6.94
N GLY A 101 -20.44 9.09 8.15
CA GLY A 101 -21.52 8.14 8.39
C GLY A 101 -22.87 8.59 7.87
#